data_AF-A0A8T6YLE6-F1
#
_entry.id   AF-A0A8T6YLE6-F1
#
_cell.length_a   1.000
_cell.length_b   1.000
_cell.length_c   1.000
_cell.angle_alpha   90.00
_cell.angle_beta   90.00
_cell.angle_gamma   90.00
#
_symmetry.space_group_name_H-M   'P 1'
#
loop_
_entity.id
_entity.type
_entity.pdbx_description
1 polymer ?
#
loop_
_entity_poly.entity_id
_entity_poly.type
_entity_poly.pdbx_seq_one_letter_code
_entity_poly.pdbx_strand_id
1 'polypeptide(L)'
;MAPVNTTSVESSVVELKEVKSKKDILSADIVFYHIEKQGYFRLLCQLDRVVNSSHQLAAKRRLSGKYAALAIDIHEIPYYGEVNNPLIMGCKHDRGTSYCYKYATIDIGLRPQSGQL
;
A
#
# COMPACT_ATOMS: atom_id res chain seq x y z
N MET A 1 -1.72 -6.33 -26.33
CA MET A 1 -0.39 -6.62 -25.75
C MET A 1 -0.44 -6.28 -24.28
N ALA A 2 -0.27 -7.26 -23.38
CA ALA A 2 -0.15 -7.00 -21.96
C ALA A 2 1.28 -7.32 -21.51
N PRO A 3 2.10 -6.30 -21.25
CA PRO A 3 3.19 -6.42 -20.30
C PRO A 3 2.83 -5.45 -19.15
N VAL A 4 3.01 -5.78 -17.89
CA VAL A 4 4.27 -6.10 -17.23
C VAL A 4 3.87 -6.84 -15.96
N ASN A 5 4.57 -7.91 -15.63
CA ASN A 5 4.52 -8.51 -14.31
C ASN A 5 5.16 -7.52 -13.33
N THR A 6 4.40 -6.50 -12.90
CA THR A 6 4.90 -5.48 -11.98
C THR A 6 5.21 -6.16 -10.65
N THR A 7 6.49 -6.18 -10.31
CA THR A 7 6.94 -6.60 -8.97
C THR A 7 6.51 -5.56 -7.95
N SER A 8 6.31 -5.99 -6.69
CA SER A 8 5.87 -5.10 -5.60
C SER A 8 6.73 -3.83 -5.46
N VAL A 9 8.03 -3.91 -5.77
CA VAL A 9 8.97 -2.79 -5.71
C VAL A 9 8.72 -1.77 -6.82
N GLU A 10 8.43 -2.21 -8.05
CA GLU A 10 8.13 -1.31 -9.18
C GLU A 10 6.87 -0.50 -8.90
N SER A 11 5.80 -1.15 -8.45
CA SER A 11 4.56 -0.47 -8.05
C SER A 11 4.81 0.54 -6.92
N SER A 12 5.58 0.16 -5.90
CA SER A 12 5.89 1.05 -4.77
C SER A 12 6.70 2.28 -5.17
N VAL A 13 7.65 2.15 -6.11
CA VAL A 13 8.45 3.28 -6.60
C VAL A 13 7.60 4.25 -7.43
N VAL A 14 6.65 3.72 -8.20
CA VAL A 14 5.69 4.55 -8.96
C VAL A 14 4.80 5.35 -8.01
N GLU A 15 4.18 4.70 -7.03
CA GLU A 15 3.34 5.36 -6.01
C GLU A 15 4.12 6.44 -5.24
N LEU A 16 5.36 6.16 -4.84
CA LEU A 16 6.21 7.14 -4.16
C LEU A 16 6.50 8.37 -5.01
N LYS A 17 6.68 8.20 -6.33
CA LYS A 17 6.91 9.31 -7.28
C LYS A 17 5.68 10.17 -7.52
N GLU A 18 4.49 9.65 -7.21
CA GLU A 18 3.24 10.42 -7.26
C GLU A 18 3.08 11.27 -5.99
N VAL A 19 3.52 10.78 -4.83
CA VAL A 19 3.39 11.47 -3.54
C VAL A 19 4.52 12.46 -3.26
N LYS A 20 5.73 12.24 -3.79
CA LYS A 20 6.91 13.11 -3.59
C LYS A 20 7.47 13.62 -4.92
N SER A 21 8.23 14.73 -4.85
CA SER A 21 8.91 15.31 -6.01
C SER A 21 9.79 14.26 -6.72
N LYS A 22 9.58 14.10 -8.04
CA LYS A 22 10.18 13.04 -8.88
C LYS A 22 11.71 13.00 -8.85
N LYS A 23 12.40 14.08 -8.45
CA LYS A 23 13.87 14.19 -8.47
C LYS A 23 14.58 13.38 -7.39
N ASP A 24 13.89 13.04 -6.29
CA ASP A 24 14.55 12.41 -5.14
C ASP A 24 14.35 10.88 -5.07
N ILE A 25 13.62 10.28 -6.02
CA ILE A 25 13.24 8.86 -5.96
C ILE A 25 13.95 8.07 -7.05
N LEU A 26 14.78 7.12 -6.62
CA LEU A 26 15.51 6.17 -7.45
C LEU A 26 14.54 5.29 -8.28
N SER A 27 15.01 4.77 -9.41
CA SER A 27 14.23 3.78 -10.18
C SER A 27 14.17 2.44 -9.45
N ALA A 28 13.15 1.64 -9.76
CA ALA A 28 13.00 0.29 -9.21
C ALA A 28 14.22 -0.59 -9.52
N ASP A 29 14.78 -0.49 -10.73
CA ASP A 29 15.99 -1.22 -11.12
C ASP A 29 17.19 -0.90 -10.22
N ILE A 30 17.36 0.38 -9.88
CA ILE A 30 18.44 0.80 -8.98
C ILE A 30 18.21 0.23 -7.58
N VAL A 31 16.97 0.19 -7.10
CA VAL A 31 16.62 -0.42 -5.81
C VAL A 31 16.94 -1.92 -5.83
N PHE A 32 16.51 -2.65 -6.86
CA PHE A 32 16.82 -4.08 -7.01
C PHE A 32 18.32 -4.35 -7.04
N TYR A 33 19.06 -3.59 -7.85
CA TYR A 33 20.52 -3.69 -7.93
C TYR A 33 21.20 -3.54 -6.56
N HIS A 34 20.72 -2.61 -5.74
CA HIS A 34 21.28 -2.41 -4.40
C HIS A 34 20.91 -3.54 -3.45
N ILE A 35 19.69 -4.09 -3.54
CA ILE A 35 19.24 -5.24 -2.74
C ILE A 35 20.07 -6.48 -3.08
N GLU A 36 20.23 -6.81 -4.36
CA GLU A 36 21.01 -7.96 -4.81
C GLU A 36 22.48 -7.87 -4.42
N LYS A 37 23.04 -6.66 -4.39
CA LYS A 37 24.41 -6.41 -3.94
C LYS A 37 24.59 -6.49 -2.43
N GLN A 38 23.53 -6.52 -1.64
CA GLN A 38 23.65 -6.68 -0.19
C GLN A 38 23.77 -8.15 0.17
N GLY A 39 24.65 -8.45 1.13
CA GLY A 39 24.68 -9.77 1.75
C GLY A 39 23.39 -10.04 2.52
N TYR A 40 22.90 -11.28 2.47
CA TYR A 40 21.68 -11.74 3.14
C TYR A 40 21.56 -11.27 4.60
N PHE A 41 22.62 -11.42 5.39
CA PHE A 41 22.64 -11.00 6.79
C PHE A 41 22.40 -9.49 6.96
N ARG A 42 23.00 -8.66 6.09
CA ARG A 42 22.85 -7.21 6.14
C ARG A 42 21.43 -6.79 5.78
N LEU A 43 20.81 -7.48 4.81
CA LEU A 43 19.42 -7.26 4.42
C LEU A 43 18.48 -7.59 5.58
N LEU A 44 18.68 -8.73 6.25
CA LEU A 44 17.90 -9.11 7.43
C LEU A 44 18.00 -8.06 8.55
N CYS A 45 19.21 -7.61 8.89
CA CYS A 45 19.38 -6.58 9.92
C CYS A 45 18.69 -5.26 9.53
N GLN A 46 18.69 -4.88 8.25
CA GLN A 46 17.98 -3.68 7.80
C GLN A 46 16.46 -3.85 7.91
N LEU A 47 15.94 -5.01 7.50
CA LEU A 47 14.53 -5.35 7.64
C LEU A 47 14.09 -5.32 9.11
N ASP A 48 14.84 -5.98 9.99
CA ASP A 48 14.55 -6.00 11.42
C ASP A 48 14.54 -4.59 12.03
N ARG A 49 15.46 -3.72 11.61
CA ARG A 49 15.47 -2.32 12.07
C ARG A 49 14.21 -1.58 11.63
N VAL A 50 13.78 -1.74 10.39
CA VAL A 50 12.56 -1.10 9.88
C VAL A 50 11.33 -1.62 10.62
N VAL A 51 11.19 -2.95 10.73
CA VAL A 51 10.07 -3.58 11.44
C VAL A 51 10.01 -3.13 12.90
N ASN A 52 11.14 -3.17 13.60
CA ASN A 52 11.20 -2.74 15.00
C ASN A 52 10.88 -1.25 15.15
N SER A 53 11.36 -0.39 14.24
CA SER A 53 11.06 1.04 14.27
C SER A 53 9.57 1.33 14.04
N SER A 54 8.94 0.62 13.10
CA SER A 54 7.50 0.72 12.84
C SER A 54 6.69 0.19 14.03
N HIS A 55 7.10 -0.93 14.63
CA HIS A 55 6.47 -1.47 15.83
C HIS A 55 6.56 -0.50 17.02
N GLN A 56 7.73 0.10 17.25
CA GLN A 56 7.91 1.12 18.29
C GLN A 56 7.06 2.36 18.02
N LEU A 57 6.93 2.80 16.77
CA LEU A 57 6.07 3.91 16.40
C LEU A 57 4.59 3.58 16.65
N ALA A 58 4.15 2.38 16.28
CA ALA A 58 2.80 1.90 16.54
C ALA A 58 2.51 1.82 18.04
N ALA A 59 3.46 1.31 18.84
CA ALA A 59 3.36 1.26 20.29
C ALA A 59 3.29 2.66 20.91
N LYS A 60 4.14 3.60 20.47
CA LYS A 60 4.09 5.02 20.90
C LYS A 60 2.74 5.67 20.58
N ARG A 61 2.14 5.32 19.45
CA ARG A 61 0.79 5.77 19.05
C ARG A 61 -0.34 5.02 19.76
N ARG A 62 -0.02 4.16 20.75
CA ARG A 62 -0.97 3.32 21.49
C ARG A 62 -1.82 2.42 20.61
N LEU A 63 -1.33 2.07 19.42
CA LEU A 63 -1.96 1.09 18.52
C LEU A 63 -1.76 -0.34 19.03
N SER A 64 -0.91 -0.55 20.04
CA SER A 64 -0.49 -1.86 20.55
C SER A 64 -1.31 -2.40 21.73
N GLY A 65 -2.42 -1.76 22.12
CA GLY A 65 -3.17 -2.11 23.36
C GLY A 65 -4.65 -2.45 23.18
N LYS A 66 -5.24 -2.12 22.02
CA LYS A 66 -6.60 -2.52 21.67
C LYS A 66 -6.48 -3.34 20.40
N TYR A 67 -6.78 -4.63 20.49
CA TYR A 67 -6.93 -5.48 19.32
C TYR A 67 -8.08 -4.92 18.48
N ALA A 68 -7.76 -4.00 17.59
CA ALA A 68 -8.65 -3.56 16.54
C ALA A 68 -8.45 -4.52 15.38
N ALA A 69 -9.46 -5.33 15.09
CA ALA A 69 -9.56 -5.93 13.77
C ALA A 69 -9.79 -4.77 12.79
N LEU A 70 -8.87 -4.60 11.86
CA LEU A 70 -9.01 -3.64 10.77
C LEU A 70 -9.39 -4.41 9.52
N ALA A 71 -10.60 -4.18 9.01
CA ALA A 71 -10.96 -4.60 7.66
C ALA A 71 -10.81 -3.39 6.74
N ILE A 72 -10.04 -3.58 5.65
CA ILE A 72 -9.90 -2.58 4.60
C ILE A 72 -10.43 -3.24 3.33
N ASP A 73 -11.54 -2.72 2.83
CA ASP A 73 -12.12 -3.18 1.57
C ASP A 73 -11.96 -2.08 0.52
N ILE A 74 -11.51 -2.46 -0.67
CA ILE A 74 -11.38 -1.56 -1.82
C ILE A 74 -12.52 -1.88 -2.77
N HIS A 75 -13.34 -0.88 -3.07
CA HIS A 75 -14.49 -1.00 -3.96
C HIS A 75 -14.17 -0.33 -5.29
N GLU A 76 -14.48 -1.03 -6.39
CA GLU A 76 -14.43 -0.50 -7.75
C GLU A 76 -15.83 -0.60 -8.35
N ILE A 77 -16.48 0.55 -8.57
CA ILE A 77 -17.83 0.61 -9.16
C ILE A 77 -17.72 1.12 -10.61
N PRO A 78 -18.04 0.30 -11.62
CA PRO A 78 -17.98 0.70 -13.02
C PRO A 78 -18.72 2.00 -13.31
N TYR A 79 -18.07 2.89 -14.04
CA TYR A 79 -18.60 4.20 -14.42
C TYR A 79 -18.63 4.36 -15.94
N TYR A 80 -19.75 4.86 -16.46
CA TYR A 80 -20.03 4.97 -17.90
C TYR A 80 -20.28 6.41 -18.37
N GLY A 81 -20.12 7.39 -17.47
CA GLY A 81 -20.37 8.80 -17.76
C GLY A 81 -19.10 9.56 -18.15
N GLU A 82 -19.13 10.88 -17.94
CA GLU A 82 -18.04 11.77 -18.29
C GLU A 82 -16.85 11.63 -17.33
N VAL A 83 -15.68 11.31 -17.90
CA VAL A 83 -14.47 10.94 -17.16
C VAL A 83 -13.73 12.14 -16.56
N ASN A 84 -14.20 13.37 -16.80
CA ASN A 84 -13.55 14.60 -16.31
C ASN A 84 -13.75 14.86 -14.80
N ASN A 85 -14.34 13.92 -14.07
CA ASN A 85 -14.50 14.01 -12.63
C ASN A 85 -13.27 13.44 -11.90
N PRO A 86 -12.64 14.18 -10.97
CA PRO A 86 -11.44 13.74 -10.26
C PRO A 86 -11.63 12.49 -9.38
N LEU A 87 -12.87 12.07 -9.12
CA LEU A 87 -13.20 10.85 -8.37
C LEU A 87 -13.28 9.60 -9.27
N ILE A 88 -13.18 9.77 -10.59
CA ILE A 88 -13.19 8.69 -11.57
C ILE A 88 -11.75 8.31 -11.88
N MET A 89 -11.43 7.03 -11.68
CA MET A 89 -10.10 6.50 -11.95
C MET A 89 -10.16 5.35 -12.95
N GLY A 90 -9.02 5.11 -13.61
CA GLY A 90 -8.86 3.93 -14.47
C GLY A 90 -8.89 2.64 -13.65
N CYS A 91 -9.62 1.64 -14.13
CA CYS A 91 -9.67 0.31 -13.54
C CYS A 91 -9.42 -0.78 -14.58
N LYS A 92 -9.32 -2.03 -14.13
CA LYS A 92 -9.33 -3.17 -15.04
C LYS A 92 -10.62 -3.11 -15.86
N HIS A 93 -10.50 -3.34 -17.16
CA HIS A 93 -11.67 -3.34 -18.04
C HIS A 93 -12.69 -4.38 -17.56
N ASP A 94 -13.89 -3.92 -17.24
CA ASP A 94 -15.01 -4.75 -16.78
C ASP A 94 -16.32 -4.19 -17.34
N ARG A 95 -17.22 -5.10 -17.75
CA ARG A 95 -18.57 -4.77 -18.27
C ARG A 95 -18.62 -3.59 -19.26
N GLY A 96 -17.61 -3.47 -20.13
CA GLY A 96 -17.58 -2.46 -21.21
C GLY A 96 -17.06 -1.08 -20.80
N THR A 97 -16.49 -0.91 -19.60
CA THR A 97 -15.81 0.32 -19.20
C THR A 97 -14.44 0.03 -18.58
N SER A 98 -13.55 1.01 -18.69
CA SER A 98 -12.23 1.00 -18.03
C SER A 98 -12.13 2.08 -16.96
N TYR A 99 -13.29 2.63 -16.54
CA TYR A 99 -13.39 3.69 -15.55
C TYR A 99 -14.30 3.27 -14.43
N CYS A 100 -13.93 3.63 -13.20
CA CYS A 100 -14.71 3.33 -12.01
C CYS A 100 -14.61 4.44 -10.97
N TYR A 101 -15.57 4.47 -10.05
CA TYR A 101 -15.34 5.05 -8.74
C TYR A 101 -14.53 4.07 -7.89
N LYS A 102 -13.38 4.53 -7.37
CA LYS A 102 -12.53 3.73 -6.50
C LYS A 102 -12.43 4.37 -5.13
N TYR A 103 -12.89 3.65 -4.11
CA TYR A 103 -12.81 4.10 -2.73
C TYR A 103 -12.53 2.93 -1.80
N ALA A 104 -11.95 3.23 -0.64
CA ALA A 104 -11.71 2.25 0.39
C ALA A 104 -12.64 2.49 1.58
N THR A 105 -13.23 1.41 2.11
CA THR A 105 -13.90 1.43 3.41
C THR A 105 -12.97 0.86 4.46
N ILE A 106 -12.92 1.51 5.62
CA ILE A 106 -12.09 1.08 6.76
C ILE A 106 -13.03 0.79 7.92
N ASP A 107 -13.16 -0.47 8.27
CA ASP A 107 -13.94 -0.92 9.41
C ASP A 107 -13.04 -1.30 10.58
N ILE A 108 -13.27 -0.65 11.72
CA ILE A 108 -12.46 -0.81 12.93
C ILE A 108 -13.30 -1.58 13.95
N GLY A 109 -13.10 -2.90 14.01
CA GLY A 109 -13.71 -3.77 14.99
C GLY A 109 -12.88 -3.84 16.27
N LEU A 110 -13.39 -3.29 17.37
CA LEU A 110 -12.76 -3.47 18.68
C LEU A 110 -13.09 -4.86 19.20
N ARG A 111 -12.08 -5.72 19.44
CA ARG A 111 -12.33 -6.91 20.27
C ARG A 111 -12.53 -6.46 21.71
N PRO A 112 -13.61 -6.88 22.39
CA PRO A 112 -13.73 -6.70 23.83
C PRO A 112 -12.58 -7.45 24.51
N GLN A 113 -11.93 -6.81 25.47
CA GLN A 113 -10.99 -7.50 26.34
C GLN A 113 -11.82 -8.45 27.21
N SER A 114 -11.57 -9.74 27.11
CA SER A 114 -12.16 -10.76 27.99
C SER A 114 -11.77 -10.44 29.43
N GLY A 115 -12.69 -9.80 30.18
CA GLY A 115 -12.45 -9.38 31.56
C GLY A 115 -13.30 -8.22 32.12
N GLN A 116 -14.38 -7.78 31.48
CA GLN A 116 -15.39 -6.95 32.16
C GLN A 116 -16.68 -7.76 32.31
N LEU A 117 -16.99 -8.04 33.59
CA LEU A 117 -18.22 -8.65 34.11
C LEU A 117 -19.45 -7.80 33.76
#